data_AF-A0A9E3XV15-F1
#
_entry.id   AF-A0A9E3XV15-F1
#
_cell.length_a   1.000
_cell.length_b   1.000
_cell.length_c   1.000
_cell.angle_alpha   90.00
_cell.angle_beta   90.00
_cell.angle_gamma   90.00
#
_symmetry.space_group_name_H-M   'P 1'
#
loop_
_entity.id
_entity.type
_entity.pdbx_description
1 polymer ?
#
loop_
_entity_poly.entity_id
_entity_poly.type
_entity_poly.pdbx_seq_one_letter_code
_entity_poly.pdbx_strand_id
1 'polypeptide(L)'
;MARPERRQLLRELDSSVSGVIEAVQQLRIGNAQTARPLAAGRASLDAAHDAIRQLSRDGTTLRRQAPSGTVIEHHLDDAARSLRAVNVAEAPRPVALSFEDRWVWDSWFAEEVVDGRKRHHMFFLNAPKSLGDPELRHVNARVGHAVSDDLKTWTEVGEAIGPSTSPAWDDLATWTGSTVQAPDGTWVMYYTAVSKAEDGHVQRIGMATSKDMMTWTKHPDPILEANGAHYERLGDSSWVDEAWRDPQVFQDPATGTWHMFVTARAKVGDVDARGVVGHATSPDMKTWTAQPPLSAPDRFAEIEVLSHANPLTGPELTSSTYAHRQVGPDAISGMFSVPATTPAGPVDMRRAQPITTPELYAGHVVEGPDGTQQIFAFRDTDATGKFHGEVIGPIPYEP
;
A
#
# COMPACT_ATOMS: atom_id res chain seq x y z
N MET A 1 -18.79 -12.19 -26.62
CA MET A 1 -19.71 -11.04 -26.83
C MET A 1 -20.08 -10.90 -28.30
N ALA A 2 -21.32 -10.52 -28.66
CA ALA A 2 -21.69 -10.29 -30.06
C ALA A 2 -21.02 -9.01 -30.61
N ARG A 3 -20.65 -8.99 -31.91
CA ARG A 3 -19.95 -7.84 -32.53
C ARG A 3 -20.64 -6.47 -32.38
N PRO A 4 -21.99 -6.37 -32.45
CA PRO A 4 -22.68 -5.08 -32.27
C PRO A 4 -22.61 -4.55 -30.84
N GLU A 5 -22.84 -5.43 -29.84
CA GLU A 5 -22.73 -5.11 -28.40
C GLU A 5 -21.32 -4.63 -28.06
N ARG A 6 -20.30 -5.35 -28.56
CA ARG A 6 -18.90 -4.96 -28.38
C ARG A 6 -18.59 -3.57 -28.94
N ARG A 7 -19.14 -3.21 -30.11
CA ARG A 7 -18.96 -1.88 -30.70
C ARG A 7 -19.69 -0.77 -29.95
N GLN A 8 -20.76 -1.09 -29.23
CA GLN A 8 -21.47 -0.14 -28.41
C GLN A 8 -20.67 0.17 -27.14
N LEU A 9 -20.24 -0.86 -26.40
CA LEU A 9 -19.41 -0.71 -25.20
C LEU A 9 -18.11 0.05 -25.49
N LEU A 10 -17.45 -0.24 -26.63
CA LEU A 10 -16.25 0.49 -27.05
C LEU A 10 -16.49 1.98 -27.31
N ARG A 11 -17.69 2.37 -27.77
CA ARG A 11 -18.05 3.79 -28.01
C ARG A 11 -18.40 4.52 -26.72
N GLU A 12 -19.13 3.86 -25.82
CA GLU A 12 -19.41 4.38 -24.48
C GLU A 12 -18.10 4.60 -23.69
N LEU A 13 -17.16 3.66 -23.81
CA LEU A 13 -15.80 3.80 -23.26
C LEU A 13 -15.01 4.93 -23.87
N ASP A 14 -14.96 5.08 -25.20
CA ASP A 14 -14.16 6.14 -25.84
C ASP A 14 -14.59 7.56 -25.41
N SER A 15 -15.90 7.77 -25.23
CA SER A 15 -16.44 9.02 -24.71
C SER A 15 -16.10 9.27 -23.23
N SER A 16 -16.05 8.21 -22.42
CA SER A 16 -15.80 8.28 -20.97
C SER A 16 -14.31 8.34 -20.64
N VAL A 17 -13.47 7.56 -21.32
CA VAL A 17 -12.02 7.45 -21.11
C VAL A 17 -11.30 8.77 -21.39
N SER A 18 -11.75 9.55 -22.37
CA SER A 18 -11.17 10.87 -22.64
C SER A 18 -11.34 11.84 -21.45
N GLY A 19 -12.53 11.84 -20.82
CA GLY A 19 -12.76 12.64 -19.61
C GLY A 19 -11.99 12.12 -18.40
N VAL A 20 -11.88 10.80 -18.25
CA VAL A 20 -11.15 10.15 -17.15
C VAL A 20 -9.65 10.42 -17.21
N ILE A 21 -9.05 10.36 -18.40
CA ILE A 21 -7.62 10.69 -18.58
C ILE A 21 -7.37 12.15 -18.17
N GLU A 22 -8.26 13.07 -18.56
CA GLU A 22 -8.16 14.48 -18.17
C GLU A 22 -8.30 14.66 -16.66
N ALA A 23 -9.22 13.93 -16.00
CA ALA A 23 -9.37 13.94 -14.54
C ALA A 23 -8.15 13.37 -13.82
N VAL A 24 -7.56 12.27 -14.31
CA VAL A 24 -6.33 11.70 -13.74
C VAL A 24 -5.13 12.63 -13.94
N GLN A 25 -5.04 13.34 -15.06
CA GLN A 25 -4.04 14.39 -15.25
C GLN A 25 -4.23 15.54 -14.25
N GLN A 26 -5.46 15.91 -13.91
CA GLN A 26 -5.74 16.92 -12.88
C GLN A 26 -5.38 16.42 -11.47
N LEU A 27 -5.58 15.13 -11.16
CA LEU A 27 -5.11 14.52 -9.91
C LEU A 27 -3.58 14.58 -9.79
N ARG A 28 -2.84 14.33 -10.88
CA ARG A 28 -1.37 14.46 -10.92
C ARG A 28 -0.87 15.88 -10.63
N ILE A 29 -1.67 16.91 -10.89
CA ILE A 29 -1.31 18.31 -10.68
C ILE A 29 -1.67 18.77 -9.25
N GLY A 30 -2.15 17.88 -8.38
CA GLY A 30 -2.46 18.18 -6.98
C GLY A 30 -3.65 19.15 -6.80
N ASN A 31 -4.38 19.43 -7.88
CA ASN A 31 -5.43 20.45 -7.89
C ASN A 31 -6.81 19.80 -7.65
N ALA A 32 -6.94 19.05 -6.55
CA ALA A 32 -8.20 18.41 -6.15
C ALA A 32 -9.35 19.42 -5.94
N GLN A 33 -9.02 20.69 -5.64
CA GLN A 33 -10.02 21.77 -5.50
C GLN A 33 -10.53 22.35 -6.83
N THR A 34 -9.80 22.14 -7.94
CA THR A 34 -10.22 22.59 -9.28
C THR A 34 -10.49 21.45 -10.23
N ALA A 35 -10.52 20.20 -9.75
CA ALA A 35 -11.11 19.11 -10.48
C ALA A 35 -12.53 19.54 -10.82
N ARG A 36 -12.74 20.02 -12.06
CA ARG A 36 -14.10 20.29 -12.53
C ARG A 36 -14.81 18.96 -12.36
N PRO A 37 -16.05 18.93 -11.81
CA PRO A 37 -16.83 17.72 -11.86
C PRO A 37 -16.73 17.23 -13.29
N LEU A 38 -16.29 15.99 -13.47
CA LEU A 38 -16.24 15.38 -14.78
C LEU A 38 -17.53 15.78 -15.51
N ALA A 39 -17.42 16.35 -16.71
CA ALA A 39 -18.62 16.61 -17.53
C ALA A 39 -19.44 15.31 -17.71
N ALA A 40 -18.80 14.16 -17.52
CA ALA A 40 -19.36 12.86 -17.25
C ALA A 40 -19.78 12.72 -15.77
N GLY A 41 -21.06 12.90 -15.44
CA GLY A 41 -21.58 12.62 -14.10
C GLY A 41 -21.41 11.15 -13.66
N ARG A 42 -21.60 10.84 -12.38
CA ARG A 42 -21.41 9.49 -11.75
C ARG A 42 -21.90 8.32 -12.61
N ALA A 43 -23.07 8.46 -13.24
CA ALA A 43 -23.64 7.44 -14.15
C ALA A 43 -22.74 7.07 -15.34
N SER A 44 -21.93 8.01 -15.85
CA SER A 44 -20.97 7.77 -16.93
C SER A 44 -19.70 7.06 -16.45
N LEU A 45 -19.30 7.27 -15.19
CA LEU A 45 -18.21 6.52 -14.55
C LEU A 45 -18.65 5.07 -14.30
N ASP A 46 -19.86 4.87 -13.80
CA ASP A 46 -20.44 3.55 -13.55
C ASP A 46 -20.57 2.76 -14.88
N ALA A 47 -21.08 3.40 -15.95
CA ALA A 47 -21.17 2.80 -17.26
C ALA A 47 -19.79 2.43 -17.86
N ALA A 48 -18.77 3.28 -17.68
CA ALA A 48 -17.41 3.00 -18.12
C ALA A 48 -16.79 1.82 -17.36
N HIS A 49 -17.03 1.74 -16.04
CA HIS A 49 -16.61 0.62 -15.22
C HIS A 49 -17.26 -0.70 -15.64
N ASP A 50 -18.57 -0.70 -15.85
CA ASP A 50 -19.30 -1.89 -16.32
C ASP A 50 -18.80 -2.35 -17.69
N ALA A 51 -18.54 -1.41 -18.60
CA ALA A 51 -17.97 -1.71 -19.91
C ALA A 51 -16.56 -2.31 -19.82
N ILE A 52 -15.70 -1.79 -18.93
CA ILE A 52 -14.36 -2.37 -18.67
C ILE A 52 -14.47 -3.77 -18.08
N ARG A 53 -15.32 -3.98 -17.06
CA ARG A 53 -15.56 -5.31 -16.46
C ARG A 53 -16.01 -6.32 -17.53
N GLN A 54 -16.85 -5.90 -18.47
CA GLN A 54 -17.33 -6.76 -19.56
C GLN A 54 -16.26 -7.03 -20.64
N LEU A 55 -15.39 -6.07 -20.95
CA LEU A 55 -14.38 -6.20 -22.01
C LEU A 55 -13.04 -6.81 -21.54
N SER A 56 -12.66 -6.63 -20.27
CA SER A 56 -11.42 -7.18 -19.69
C SER A 56 -11.42 -8.71 -19.69
N ARG A 57 -12.59 -9.34 -19.52
CA ARG A 57 -12.78 -10.80 -19.62
C ARG A 57 -12.38 -11.40 -20.99
N ASP A 58 -12.26 -10.57 -22.03
CA ASP A 58 -11.95 -10.97 -23.40
C ASP A 58 -10.49 -10.64 -23.83
N GLY A 59 -9.64 -10.09 -22.93
CA GLY A 59 -8.24 -9.73 -23.25
C GLY A 59 -8.08 -8.62 -24.30
N THR A 60 -9.05 -7.70 -24.40
CA THR A 60 -9.13 -6.70 -25.46
C THR A 60 -8.24 -5.47 -25.17
N THR A 61 -7.40 -5.06 -26.14
CA THR A 61 -6.71 -3.75 -26.11
C THR A 61 -7.55 -2.68 -26.80
N LEU A 62 -7.70 -1.50 -26.20
CA LEU A 62 -8.30 -0.33 -26.85
C LEU A 62 -7.23 0.37 -27.70
N ARG A 63 -7.48 0.50 -29.00
CA ARG A 63 -6.63 1.28 -29.91
C ARG A 63 -7.39 2.51 -30.37
N ARG A 64 -6.90 3.70 -30.00
CA ARG A 64 -7.38 4.98 -30.50
C ARG A 64 -6.36 5.57 -31.45
N GLN A 65 -6.81 6.29 -32.48
CA GLN A 65 -5.94 7.18 -33.24
C GLN A 65 -6.34 8.63 -32.90
N ALA A 66 -5.41 9.38 -32.31
CA ALA A 66 -5.61 10.80 -32.02
C ALA A 66 -5.74 11.60 -33.33
N PRO A 67 -6.35 12.80 -33.30
CA PRO A 67 -6.41 13.70 -34.47
C PRO A 67 -5.04 14.03 -35.06
N SER A 68 -3.98 13.94 -34.26
CA SER A 68 -2.58 14.06 -34.67
C SER A 68 -2.04 12.87 -35.48
N GLY A 69 -2.82 11.80 -35.64
CA GLY A 69 -2.39 10.54 -36.25
C GLY A 69 -1.72 9.55 -35.28
N THR A 70 -1.47 9.96 -34.03
CA THR A 70 -0.83 9.12 -32.98
C THR A 70 -1.77 7.99 -32.57
N VAL A 71 -1.32 6.73 -32.65
CA VAL A 71 -2.06 5.61 -32.09
C VAL A 71 -1.83 5.58 -30.58
N ILE A 72 -2.88 5.78 -29.79
CA ILE A 72 -2.87 5.62 -28.35
C ILE A 72 -3.47 4.24 -28.06
N GLU A 73 -2.63 3.30 -27.63
CA GLU A 73 -3.09 2.03 -27.08
C GLU A 73 -3.35 2.23 -25.59
N HIS A 74 -4.61 2.11 -25.18
CA HIS A 74 -4.96 2.03 -23.76
C HIS A 74 -5.17 0.56 -23.41
N HIS A 75 -4.35 0.04 -22.50
CA HIS A 75 -4.67 -1.21 -21.84
C HIS A 75 -5.90 -0.97 -20.96
N LEU A 76 -6.93 -1.79 -21.08
CA LEU A 76 -8.17 -1.66 -20.28
C LEU A 76 -7.87 -1.57 -18.78
N ASP A 77 -6.82 -2.26 -18.32
CA ASP A 77 -6.38 -2.25 -16.92
C ASP A 77 -5.86 -0.88 -16.48
N ASP A 78 -5.19 -0.14 -17.36
CA ASP A 78 -4.70 1.21 -17.07
C ASP A 78 -5.88 2.21 -16.98
N ALA A 79 -6.90 2.03 -17.82
CA ALA A 79 -8.14 2.80 -17.75
C ALA A 79 -8.94 2.46 -16.48
N ALA A 80 -8.98 1.18 -16.08
CA ALA A 80 -9.61 0.73 -14.84
C ALA A 80 -8.96 1.37 -13.61
N ARG A 81 -7.62 1.34 -13.52
CA ARG A 81 -6.88 1.99 -12.43
C ARG A 81 -7.13 3.50 -12.39
N SER A 82 -7.14 4.14 -13.55
CA SER A 82 -7.44 5.57 -13.69
C SER A 82 -8.83 5.93 -13.16
N LEU A 83 -9.85 5.12 -13.46
CA LEU A 83 -11.20 5.32 -12.95
C LEU A 83 -11.29 5.12 -11.43
N ARG A 84 -10.61 4.10 -10.89
CA ARG A 84 -10.54 3.87 -9.43
C ARG A 84 -9.94 5.07 -8.72
N ALA A 85 -8.86 5.64 -9.24
CA ALA A 85 -8.23 6.83 -8.68
C ALA A 85 -9.20 8.02 -8.60
N VAL A 86 -10.02 8.23 -9.63
CA VAL A 86 -11.07 9.27 -9.63
C VAL A 86 -12.13 8.98 -8.56
N ASN A 87 -12.63 7.75 -8.49
CA ASN A 87 -13.62 7.36 -7.48
C ASN A 87 -13.12 7.60 -6.05
N VAL A 88 -11.88 7.21 -5.78
CA VAL A 88 -11.21 7.43 -4.48
C VAL A 88 -11.07 8.92 -4.17
N ALA A 89 -10.72 9.74 -5.16
CA ALA A 89 -10.55 11.17 -4.96
C ALA A 89 -11.85 11.91 -4.63
N GLU A 90 -12.97 11.51 -5.24
CA GLU A 90 -14.30 12.12 -5.06
C GLU A 90 -15.08 11.56 -3.86
N ALA A 91 -14.68 10.40 -3.35
CA ALA A 91 -15.39 9.71 -2.28
C ALA A 91 -15.32 10.46 -0.93
N PRO A 92 -16.36 10.30 -0.07
CA PRO A 92 -16.30 10.74 1.31
C PRO A 92 -15.08 10.15 2.03
N ARG A 93 -14.50 10.93 2.95
CA ARG A 93 -13.30 10.57 3.71
C ARG A 93 -13.60 10.47 5.20
N PRO A 94 -14.39 9.48 5.64
CA PRO A 94 -14.68 9.28 7.05
C PRO A 94 -13.39 8.99 7.82
N VAL A 95 -13.31 9.51 9.04
CA VAL A 95 -12.23 9.15 9.96
C VAL A 95 -12.57 7.79 10.56
N ALA A 96 -11.77 6.78 10.24
CA ALA A 96 -11.90 5.43 10.78
C ALA A 96 -11.38 5.35 12.22
N LEU A 97 -10.21 5.95 12.45
CA LEU A 97 -9.54 5.91 13.74
C LEU A 97 -8.75 7.21 13.98
N SER A 98 -9.02 7.84 15.12
CA SER A 98 -8.27 8.99 15.61
C SER A 98 -8.29 9.00 17.14
N PHE A 99 -7.30 9.63 17.76
CA PHE A 99 -7.20 9.77 19.21
C PHE A 99 -6.88 11.21 19.59
N GLU A 100 -7.36 11.65 20.75
CA GLU A 100 -7.10 13.00 21.24
C GLU A 100 -5.63 13.18 21.68
N ASP A 101 -5.03 12.14 22.23
CA ASP A 101 -3.73 12.16 22.94
C ASP A 101 -2.54 11.64 22.12
N ARG A 102 -2.78 11.01 20.96
CA ARG A 102 -1.74 10.48 20.07
C ARG A 102 -2.07 10.62 18.60
N TRP A 103 -1.04 10.62 17.77
CA TRP A 103 -1.15 10.47 16.33
C TRP A 103 -1.22 9.00 15.96
N VAL A 104 -1.91 8.70 14.87
CA VAL A 104 -1.97 7.38 14.24
C VAL A 104 -1.64 7.51 12.76
N TRP A 105 -0.92 6.55 12.19
CA TRP A 105 -0.59 6.57 10.77
C TRP A 105 -0.70 5.17 10.13
N ASP A 106 0.39 4.63 9.57
CA ASP A 106 0.43 3.35 8.87
C ASP A 106 -0.38 2.28 9.60
N SER A 107 -1.26 1.61 8.86
CA SER A 107 -2.18 0.63 9.42
C SER A 107 -2.33 -0.57 8.49
N TRP A 108 -2.30 -1.78 9.04
CA TRP A 108 -2.53 -3.01 8.29
C TRP A 108 -3.62 -3.87 8.93
N PHE A 109 -4.15 -4.82 8.16
CA PHE A 109 -5.37 -5.53 8.50
C PHE A 109 -5.18 -7.04 8.54
N ALA A 110 -5.95 -7.68 9.41
CA ALA A 110 -6.13 -9.13 9.44
C ALA A 110 -7.58 -9.45 9.79
N GLU A 111 -8.05 -10.64 9.42
CA GLU A 111 -9.44 -11.07 9.62
C GLU A 111 -9.48 -12.38 10.40
N GLU A 112 -10.20 -12.39 11.51
CA GLU A 112 -10.48 -13.58 12.32
C GLU A 112 -11.96 -13.98 12.16
N VAL A 113 -12.26 -15.28 12.17
CA VAL A 113 -13.65 -15.76 12.24
C VAL A 113 -13.98 -16.15 13.68
N VAL A 114 -14.87 -15.39 14.32
CA VAL A 114 -15.35 -15.61 15.69
C VAL A 114 -16.84 -15.93 15.65
N ASP A 115 -17.24 -17.09 16.19
CA ASP A 115 -18.64 -17.55 16.20
C ASP A 115 -19.33 -17.49 14.82
N GLY A 116 -18.58 -17.84 13.77
CA GLY A 116 -19.06 -17.84 12.38
C GLY A 116 -19.22 -16.44 11.76
N ARG A 117 -18.74 -15.39 12.42
CA ARG A 117 -18.74 -14.00 11.93
C ARG A 117 -17.31 -13.51 11.74
N LYS A 118 -17.09 -12.72 10.70
CA LYS A 118 -15.82 -12.05 10.46
C LYS A 118 -15.63 -10.93 11.50
N ARG A 119 -14.44 -10.87 12.08
CA ARG A 119 -13.93 -9.76 12.87
C ARG A 119 -12.69 -9.24 12.19
N HIS A 120 -12.62 -7.92 12.04
CA HIS A 120 -11.50 -7.23 11.42
C HIS A 120 -10.60 -6.67 12.51
N HIS A 121 -9.30 -6.87 12.34
CA HIS A 121 -8.24 -6.35 13.18
C HIS A 121 -7.49 -5.29 12.38
N MET A 122 -7.35 -4.10 12.94
CA MET A 122 -6.46 -3.05 12.44
C MET A 122 -5.31 -2.93 13.43
N PHE A 123 -4.11 -3.21 12.95
CA PHE A 123 -2.88 -2.83 13.64
C PHE A 123 -2.40 -1.52 13.05
N PHE A 124 -1.87 -0.64 13.88
CA PHE A 124 -1.51 0.71 13.45
C PHE A 124 -0.34 1.27 14.23
N LEU A 125 0.45 2.11 13.58
CA LEU A 125 1.49 2.86 14.27
C LEU A 125 0.91 4.08 14.99
N ASN A 126 1.41 4.34 16.20
CA ASN A 126 1.03 5.52 16.97
C ASN A 126 2.17 6.06 17.83
N ALA A 127 2.06 7.34 18.20
CA ALA A 127 2.96 8.03 19.12
C ALA A 127 2.25 9.21 19.79
N PRO A 128 2.60 9.54 21.05
CA PRO A 128 1.87 10.53 21.83
C PRO A 128 2.05 11.96 21.30
N LYS A 129 0.96 12.72 21.25
CA LYS A 129 0.94 14.15 20.86
C LYS A 129 1.69 15.03 21.86
N SER A 130 1.95 14.54 23.08
CA SER A 130 2.77 15.22 24.08
C SER A 130 4.23 15.42 23.64
N LEU A 131 4.68 14.76 22.56
CA LEU A 131 5.96 15.04 21.92
C LEU A 131 6.04 16.45 21.33
N GLY A 132 4.89 17.08 21.03
CA GLY A 132 4.80 18.42 20.46
C GLY A 132 5.13 18.47 18.96
N ASP A 133 6.26 17.90 18.57
CA ASP A 133 6.71 17.77 17.18
C ASP A 133 6.27 16.43 16.57
N PRO A 134 5.40 16.42 15.54
CA PRO A 134 4.99 15.20 14.85
C PRO A 134 6.14 14.39 14.26
N GLU A 135 7.26 15.00 13.88
CA GLU A 135 8.39 14.27 13.27
C GLU A 135 9.07 13.32 14.26
N LEU A 136 8.93 13.57 15.57
CA LEU A 136 9.42 12.67 16.61
C LEU A 136 8.60 11.36 16.70
N ARG A 137 7.45 11.26 16.01
CA ARG A 137 6.58 10.08 16.07
C ARG A 137 7.29 8.80 15.61
N HIS A 138 8.17 8.90 14.62
CA HIS A 138 8.81 7.74 14.00
C HIS A 138 9.71 6.99 14.98
N VAL A 139 10.55 7.70 15.73
CA VAL A 139 11.46 7.09 16.73
C VAL A 139 10.77 6.79 18.07
N ASN A 140 9.49 7.13 18.21
CA ASN A 140 8.65 6.81 19.38
C ASN A 140 7.50 5.84 19.04
N ALA A 141 7.54 5.28 17.83
CA ALA A 141 6.47 4.47 17.28
C ALA A 141 6.32 3.13 18.02
N ARG A 142 5.06 2.74 18.18
CA ARG A 142 4.60 1.45 18.68
C ARG A 142 3.40 0.99 17.86
N VAL A 143 3.16 -0.31 17.85
CA VAL A 143 2.01 -0.93 17.20
C VAL A 143 0.84 -0.99 18.17
N GLY A 144 -0.21 -0.23 17.89
CA GLY A 144 -1.52 -0.34 18.52
C GLY A 144 -2.43 -1.32 17.76
N HIS A 145 -3.56 -1.65 18.38
CA HIS A 145 -4.53 -2.61 17.86
C HIS A 145 -5.96 -2.15 18.13
N ALA A 146 -6.79 -2.19 17.10
CA ALA A 146 -8.22 -1.99 17.16
C ALA A 146 -8.97 -3.11 16.44
N VAL A 147 -10.21 -3.35 16.86
CA VAL A 147 -11.09 -4.35 16.25
C VAL A 147 -12.38 -3.70 15.75
N SER A 148 -12.96 -4.30 14.71
CA SER A 148 -14.24 -3.90 14.14
C SER A 148 -15.00 -5.11 13.61
N ASP A 149 -16.32 -5.10 13.75
CA ASP A 149 -17.20 -6.10 13.13
C ASP A 149 -17.78 -5.61 11.78
N ASP A 150 -17.57 -4.34 11.40
CA ASP A 150 -18.21 -3.70 10.23
C ASP A 150 -17.29 -2.80 9.38
N LEU A 151 -15.98 -2.73 9.73
CA LEU A 151 -14.96 -1.84 9.17
C LEU A 151 -15.23 -0.33 9.31
N LYS A 152 -16.31 0.07 9.98
CA LYS A 152 -16.72 1.47 10.14
C LYS A 152 -16.53 1.95 11.58
N THR A 153 -16.86 1.08 12.52
CA THR A 153 -16.79 1.35 13.95
C THR A 153 -15.63 0.57 14.54
N TRP A 154 -14.63 1.29 15.05
CA TRP A 154 -13.40 0.71 15.57
C TRP A 154 -13.34 0.84 17.10
N THR A 155 -13.00 -0.25 17.78
CA THR A 155 -12.73 -0.27 19.22
C THR A 155 -11.27 -0.58 19.42
N GLU A 156 -10.52 0.34 20.02
CA GLU A 156 -9.15 0.05 20.44
C GLU A 156 -9.13 -1.03 21.52
N VAL A 157 -8.20 -1.97 21.38
CA VAL A 157 -7.99 -3.05 22.36
C VAL A 157 -6.62 -3.00 23.04
N GLY A 158 -5.68 -2.18 22.56
CA GLY A 158 -4.46 -1.84 23.28
C GLY A 158 -3.20 -1.79 22.39
N GLU A 159 -2.04 -1.85 23.04
CA GLU A 159 -0.74 -2.01 22.38
C GLU A 159 -0.52 -3.48 22.02
N ALA A 160 -0.16 -3.77 20.77
CA ALA A 160 0.17 -5.12 20.32
C ALA A 160 1.67 -5.40 20.43
N ILE A 161 2.50 -4.52 19.85
CA ILE A 161 3.95 -4.65 19.80
C ILE A 161 4.58 -3.29 20.10
N GLY A 162 5.45 -3.25 21.10
CA GLY A 162 6.26 -2.07 21.43
C GLY A 162 7.75 -2.39 21.44
N PRO A 163 8.60 -1.35 21.57
CA PRO A 163 10.04 -1.52 21.69
C PRO A 163 10.42 -2.42 22.86
N SER A 164 11.44 -3.26 22.67
CA SER A 164 11.98 -4.07 23.78
C SER A 164 12.65 -3.20 24.83
N THR A 165 12.83 -3.78 26.02
CA THR A 165 13.68 -3.16 27.05
C THR A 165 15.12 -3.14 26.57
N SER A 166 15.74 -1.95 26.59
CA SER A 166 17.14 -1.77 26.21
C SER A 166 18.10 -2.56 27.15
N PRO A 167 19.19 -3.11 26.61
CA PRO A 167 19.57 -3.13 25.19
C PRO A 167 18.87 -4.25 24.42
N ALA A 168 18.37 -3.96 23.22
CA ALA A 168 17.89 -4.96 22.25
C ALA A 168 17.93 -4.40 20.82
N TRP A 169 17.79 -5.27 19.83
CA TRP A 169 17.82 -4.87 18.40
C TRP A 169 16.58 -4.08 17.97
N ASP A 170 15.49 -4.14 18.75
CA ASP A 170 14.22 -3.45 18.54
C ASP A 170 13.87 -2.52 19.72
N ASP A 171 14.87 -1.90 20.35
CA ASP A 171 14.70 -1.11 21.59
C ASP A 171 14.46 0.39 21.40
N LEU A 172 14.38 0.87 20.15
CA LEU A 172 14.03 2.26 19.83
C LEU A 172 12.57 2.38 19.41
N ALA A 173 12.18 1.75 18.30
CA ALA A 173 10.84 1.86 17.73
C ALA A 173 10.44 0.60 16.97
N THR A 174 9.14 0.31 16.93
CA THR A 174 8.54 -0.76 16.12
C THR A 174 7.59 -0.15 15.11
N TRP A 175 7.74 -0.52 13.84
CA TRP A 175 7.11 0.08 12.67
C TRP A 175 6.23 -0.94 11.92
N THR A 176 5.79 -0.53 10.74
CA THR A 176 4.79 -1.16 9.87
C THR A 176 5.10 -2.62 9.62
N GLY A 177 4.04 -3.39 9.39
CA GLY A 177 4.09 -4.83 9.35
C GLY A 177 2.95 -5.47 8.57
N SER A 178 2.83 -6.78 8.71
CA SER A 178 1.67 -7.55 8.27
C SER A 178 1.34 -8.65 9.28
N THR A 179 0.10 -9.12 9.26
CA THR A 179 -0.37 -10.18 10.15
C THR A 179 -1.07 -11.24 9.35
N VAL A 180 -0.66 -12.49 9.54
CA VAL A 180 -1.15 -13.64 8.78
C VAL A 180 -1.27 -14.86 9.67
N GLN A 181 -2.25 -15.71 9.40
CA GLN A 181 -2.42 -16.97 10.12
C GLN A 181 -1.55 -18.07 9.50
N ALA A 182 -0.76 -18.75 10.32
CA ALA A 182 -0.06 -19.95 9.93
C ALA A 182 -1.04 -21.13 9.76
N PRO A 183 -0.66 -22.19 9.01
CA PRO A 183 -1.52 -23.35 8.79
C PRO A 183 -1.96 -24.09 10.06
N ASP A 184 -1.22 -23.94 11.16
CA ASP A 184 -1.57 -24.52 12.47
C ASP A 184 -2.53 -23.65 13.30
N GLY A 185 -3.00 -22.53 12.75
CA GLY A 185 -3.91 -21.59 13.38
C GLY A 185 -3.22 -20.48 14.19
N THR A 186 -1.89 -20.53 14.35
CA THR A 186 -1.12 -19.48 15.04
C THR A 186 -1.12 -18.20 14.23
N TRP A 187 -1.43 -17.07 14.86
CA TRP A 187 -1.26 -15.76 14.26
C TRP A 187 0.21 -15.35 14.30
N VAL A 188 0.73 -14.84 13.20
CA VAL A 188 2.10 -14.35 13.06
C VAL A 188 2.05 -12.90 12.59
N MET A 189 2.68 -12.00 13.34
CA MET A 189 2.92 -10.61 12.95
C MET A 189 4.39 -10.47 12.58
N TYR A 190 4.64 -10.00 11.37
CA TYR A 190 5.94 -9.50 10.95
C TYR A 190 5.92 -8.00 11.07
N TYR A 191 6.95 -7.42 11.66
CA TYR A 191 7.01 -5.99 11.92
C TYR A 191 8.43 -5.49 11.67
N THR A 192 8.57 -4.23 11.32
CA THR A 192 9.89 -3.60 11.27
C THR A 192 10.30 -3.10 12.64
N ALA A 193 11.58 -3.14 12.97
CA ALA A 193 12.09 -2.42 14.11
C ALA A 193 13.49 -1.86 13.88
N VAL A 194 13.84 -0.92 14.75
CA VAL A 194 15.12 -0.23 14.77
C VAL A 194 15.63 -0.13 16.21
N SER A 195 16.94 0.05 16.37
CA SER A 195 17.60 0.12 17.68
C SER A 195 18.16 1.50 18.00
N LYS A 196 18.39 1.75 19.28
CA LYS A 196 19.13 2.92 19.78
C LYS A 196 20.61 2.85 19.46
N ALA A 197 21.19 1.65 19.38
CA ALA A 197 22.62 1.46 19.13
C ALA A 197 23.02 1.90 17.71
N GLU A 198 22.06 1.93 16.78
CA GLU A 198 22.25 2.31 15.39
C GLU A 198 21.51 3.61 15.05
N ASP A 199 21.13 4.40 16.06
CA ASP A 199 20.41 5.67 15.93
C ASP A 199 19.15 5.60 15.03
N GLY A 200 18.52 4.43 14.94
CA GLY A 200 17.36 4.21 14.09
C GLY A 200 17.66 3.98 12.59
N HIS A 201 18.92 3.97 12.17
CA HIS A 201 19.29 3.94 10.75
C HIS A 201 19.33 2.55 10.12
N VAL A 202 19.39 1.48 10.91
CA VAL A 202 19.39 0.10 10.41
C VAL A 202 18.06 -0.58 10.69
N GLN A 203 17.30 -0.83 9.62
CA GLN A 203 15.97 -1.42 9.70
C GLN A 203 16.06 -2.94 9.58
N ARG A 204 15.28 -3.65 10.41
CA ARG A 204 15.23 -5.11 10.41
C ARG A 204 13.80 -5.60 10.55
N ILE A 205 13.55 -6.83 10.10
CA ILE A 205 12.24 -7.47 10.24
C ILE A 205 12.25 -8.38 11.48
N GLY A 206 11.30 -8.15 12.37
CA GLY A 206 10.96 -9.00 13.50
C GLY A 206 9.75 -9.90 13.22
N MET A 207 9.52 -10.81 14.16
CA MET A 207 8.36 -11.70 14.16
C MET A 207 7.79 -11.80 15.58
N ALA A 208 6.47 -11.81 15.71
CA ALA A 208 5.77 -12.13 16.94
C ALA A 208 4.65 -13.12 16.65
N THR A 209 4.35 -13.98 17.61
CA THR A 209 3.27 -14.98 17.49
C THR A 209 2.18 -14.76 18.53
N SER A 210 0.94 -15.10 18.17
CA SER A 210 -0.23 -14.99 19.03
C SER A 210 -1.20 -16.15 18.78
N LYS A 211 -1.96 -16.53 19.81
CA LYS A 211 -3.04 -17.51 19.70
C LYS A 211 -4.42 -16.86 19.57
N ASP A 212 -4.53 -15.58 19.91
CA ASP A 212 -5.80 -14.86 20.08
C ASP A 212 -5.81 -13.47 19.42
N MET A 213 -4.72 -13.10 18.72
CA MET A 213 -4.46 -11.77 18.15
C MET A 213 -4.36 -10.62 19.16
N MET A 214 -4.49 -10.90 20.47
CA MET A 214 -4.48 -9.91 21.54
C MET A 214 -3.14 -9.90 22.26
N THR A 215 -2.64 -11.10 22.59
CA THR A 215 -1.38 -11.26 23.33
C THR A 215 -0.30 -11.77 22.39
N TRP A 216 0.81 -11.03 22.29
CA TRP A 216 1.89 -11.34 21.36
C TRP A 216 3.17 -11.75 22.09
N THR A 217 3.84 -12.78 21.57
CA THR A 217 5.17 -13.23 22.01
C THR A 217 6.19 -12.94 20.91
N LYS A 218 7.10 -11.99 21.16
CA LYS A 218 8.15 -11.61 20.21
C LYS A 218 9.21 -12.70 20.10
N HIS A 219 9.70 -12.93 18.88
CA HIS A 219 10.95 -13.63 18.64
C HIS A 219 12.11 -12.75 19.18
N PRO A 220 13.09 -13.33 19.87
CA PRO A 220 14.13 -12.54 20.54
C PRO A 220 15.08 -11.80 19.59
N ASP A 221 15.26 -12.34 18.37
CA ASP A 221 16.20 -11.82 17.36
C ASP A 221 15.45 -11.37 16.09
N PRO A 222 16.04 -10.49 15.26
CA PRO A 222 15.50 -10.19 13.94
C PRO A 222 15.48 -11.48 13.11
N ILE A 223 14.41 -11.68 12.34
CA ILE A 223 14.25 -12.86 11.47
C ILE A 223 14.80 -12.63 10.07
N LEU A 224 15.00 -11.37 9.66
CA LEU A 224 15.48 -11.02 8.33
C LEU A 224 16.13 -9.62 8.32
N GLU A 225 17.26 -9.53 7.64
CA GLU A 225 18.01 -8.30 7.39
C GLU A 225 18.31 -8.14 5.89
N ALA A 226 18.66 -6.92 5.46
CA ALA A 226 19.00 -6.66 4.07
C ALA A 226 20.25 -7.45 3.64
N ASN A 227 20.16 -8.20 2.55
CA ASN A 227 21.32 -8.88 1.97
C ASN A 227 22.14 -7.90 1.10
N GLY A 228 23.35 -7.55 1.56
CA GLY A 228 24.21 -6.57 0.90
C GLY A 228 24.73 -6.96 -0.50
N ALA A 229 24.47 -8.18 -0.97
CA ALA A 229 24.70 -8.59 -2.35
C ALA A 229 23.59 -8.09 -3.31
N HIS A 230 22.40 -7.79 -2.79
CA HIS A 230 21.22 -7.40 -3.56
C HIS A 230 20.76 -5.98 -3.22
N TYR A 231 20.86 -5.61 -1.96
CA TYR A 231 20.28 -4.39 -1.40
C TYR A 231 21.35 -3.46 -0.86
N GLU A 232 21.05 -2.16 -0.91
CA GLU A 232 21.85 -1.11 -0.29
C GLU A 232 21.87 -1.29 1.23
N ARG A 233 23.05 -1.16 1.82
CA ARG A 233 23.30 -1.14 3.26
C ARG A 233 23.78 0.22 3.70
N LEU A 234 23.67 0.48 5.00
CA LEU A 234 24.12 1.74 5.58
C LEU A 234 25.60 1.99 5.24
N GLY A 235 25.89 3.16 4.68
CA GLY A 235 27.24 3.56 4.28
C GLY A 235 27.67 3.14 2.86
N ASP A 236 26.85 2.41 2.11
CA ASP A 236 27.13 2.13 0.68
C ASP A 236 26.97 3.37 -0.23
N SER A 237 26.22 4.38 0.23
CA SER A 237 25.99 5.63 -0.49
C SER A 237 25.76 6.80 0.47
N SER A 238 25.36 7.96 -0.06
CA SER A 238 24.95 9.12 0.75
C SER A 238 23.54 9.01 1.32
N TRP A 239 22.83 7.90 1.09
CA TRP A 239 21.51 7.68 1.66
C TRP A 239 21.58 7.49 3.18
N VAL A 240 20.55 7.97 3.89
CA VAL A 240 20.60 8.18 5.34
C VAL A 240 20.33 6.92 6.17
N ASP A 241 19.75 5.88 5.58
CA ASP A 241 19.33 4.66 6.27
C ASP A 241 19.55 3.39 5.42
N GLU A 242 19.51 2.23 6.08
CA GLU A 242 19.42 0.92 5.47
C GLU A 242 17.95 0.52 5.39
N ALA A 243 17.32 0.80 4.26
CA ALA A 243 15.91 0.50 4.02
C ALA A 243 15.67 -1.02 3.95
N TRP A 244 14.93 -1.54 4.93
CA TRP A 244 14.50 -2.94 4.99
C TRP A 244 13.27 -3.08 5.90
N ARG A 245 12.14 -2.58 5.40
CA ARG A 245 10.92 -2.39 6.20
C ARG A 245 9.63 -2.81 5.51
N ASP A 246 8.51 -2.65 6.22
CA ASP A 246 7.14 -2.84 5.74
C ASP A 246 6.88 -4.26 5.20
N PRO A 247 7.15 -5.31 6.01
CA PRO A 247 7.05 -6.69 5.55
C PRO A 247 5.59 -7.07 5.26
N GLN A 248 5.28 -7.37 4.00
CA GLN A 248 3.98 -7.89 3.57
C GLN A 248 4.08 -9.37 3.22
N VAL A 249 3.54 -10.23 4.07
CA VAL A 249 3.62 -11.69 3.91
C VAL A 249 2.37 -12.29 3.30
N PHE A 250 2.57 -13.20 2.35
CA PHE A 250 1.51 -13.98 1.71
C PHE A 250 2.04 -15.35 1.28
N GLN A 251 1.14 -16.31 1.09
CA GLN A 251 1.48 -17.61 0.50
C GLN A 251 1.13 -17.60 -0.98
N ASP A 252 2.05 -18.05 -1.82
CA ASP A 252 1.73 -18.36 -3.21
C ASP A 252 0.89 -19.65 -3.25
N PRO A 253 -0.39 -19.60 -3.65
CA PRO A 253 -1.25 -20.79 -3.65
C PRO A 253 -0.80 -21.83 -4.70
N ALA A 254 -0.04 -21.43 -5.73
CA ALA A 254 0.42 -22.36 -6.76
C ALA A 254 1.60 -23.22 -6.29
N THR A 255 2.47 -22.68 -5.44
CA THR A 255 3.70 -23.37 -4.99
C THR A 255 3.69 -23.72 -3.51
N GLY A 256 2.81 -23.12 -2.71
CA GLY A 256 2.81 -23.22 -1.25
C GLY A 256 3.95 -22.44 -0.57
N THR A 257 4.81 -21.76 -1.34
CA THR A 257 5.93 -20.97 -0.81
C THR A 257 5.39 -19.70 -0.14
N TRP A 258 5.97 -19.32 0.99
CA TRP A 258 5.69 -18.02 1.60
C TRP A 258 6.60 -16.96 1.00
N HIS A 259 6.01 -15.81 0.67
CA HIS A 259 6.68 -14.66 0.10
C HIS A 259 6.51 -13.48 1.03
N MET A 260 7.51 -12.61 1.06
CA MET A 260 7.49 -11.33 1.77
C MET A 260 7.93 -10.24 0.82
N PHE A 261 7.10 -9.22 0.64
CA PHE A 261 7.55 -7.96 0.06
C PHE A 261 8.14 -7.07 1.14
N VAL A 262 9.16 -6.31 0.77
CA VAL A 262 9.89 -5.44 1.69
C VAL A 262 10.18 -4.13 0.96
N THR A 263 9.97 -3.01 1.63
CA THR A 263 10.49 -1.71 1.23
C THR A 263 12.01 -1.73 1.36
N ALA A 264 12.67 -1.66 0.22
CA ALA A 264 14.11 -1.80 0.13
C ALA A 264 14.69 -0.91 -0.95
N ARG A 265 16.03 -0.79 -0.95
CA ARG A 265 16.77 -0.04 -1.95
C ARG A 265 17.77 -0.95 -2.67
N ALA A 266 17.90 -0.78 -3.99
CA ALA A 266 18.82 -1.54 -4.81
C ALA A 266 20.27 -1.19 -4.48
N LYS A 267 21.16 -2.18 -4.54
CA LYS A 267 22.61 -1.98 -4.29
C LYS A 267 23.26 -0.94 -5.20
N VAL A 268 22.76 -0.80 -6.43
CA VAL A 268 23.34 0.05 -7.48
C VAL A 268 22.25 0.86 -8.18
N GLY A 269 22.63 1.98 -8.78
CA GLY A 269 21.72 2.92 -9.46
C GLY A 269 21.90 4.35 -8.97
N ASP A 270 21.06 5.27 -9.44
CA ASP A 270 21.04 6.65 -8.96
C ASP A 270 20.40 6.72 -7.57
N VAL A 271 21.08 7.36 -6.61
CA VAL A 271 20.73 7.35 -5.18
C VAL A 271 19.30 7.83 -4.93
N ASP A 272 18.83 8.81 -5.69
CA ASP A 272 17.48 9.37 -5.55
C ASP A 272 16.38 8.49 -6.20
N ALA A 273 16.77 7.35 -6.77
CA ALA A 273 15.92 6.46 -7.56
C ALA A 273 16.14 4.96 -7.26
N ARG A 274 16.83 4.62 -6.15
CA ARG A 274 17.17 3.22 -5.79
C ARG A 274 16.04 2.42 -5.15
N GLY A 275 14.86 3.00 -4.90
CA GLY A 275 13.73 2.28 -4.33
C GLY A 275 13.32 1.08 -5.19
N VAL A 276 13.16 -0.09 -4.56
CA VAL A 276 12.75 -1.33 -5.22
C VAL A 276 11.75 -2.11 -4.37
N VAL A 277 10.99 -2.99 -5.04
CA VAL A 277 10.22 -4.03 -4.38
C VAL A 277 11.20 -5.11 -3.90
N GLY A 278 11.59 -5.04 -2.63
CA GLY A 278 12.38 -6.07 -1.97
C GLY A 278 11.59 -7.37 -1.80
N HIS A 279 12.31 -8.48 -1.73
CA HIS A 279 11.70 -9.80 -1.72
C HIS A 279 12.45 -10.78 -0.82
N ALA A 280 11.69 -11.60 -0.10
CA ALA A 280 12.18 -12.77 0.58
C ALA A 280 11.20 -13.94 0.44
N THR A 281 11.71 -15.15 0.64
CA THR A 281 10.91 -16.38 0.66
C THR A 281 11.14 -17.19 1.92
N SER A 282 10.13 -17.96 2.31
CA SER A 282 10.20 -18.90 3.42
C SER A 282 9.43 -20.19 3.10
N PRO A 283 9.97 -21.36 3.49
CA PRO A 283 9.23 -22.62 3.39
C PRO A 283 8.27 -22.84 4.57
N ASP A 284 8.46 -22.15 5.70
CA ASP A 284 7.87 -22.50 6.99
C ASP A 284 7.39 -21.30 7.83
N MET A 285 7.42 -20.09 7.26
CA MET A 285 7.11 -18.80 7.92
C MET A 285 8.11 -18.38 9.02
N LYS A 286 9.11 -19.19 9.33
CA LYS A 286 10.05 -18.95 10.44
C LYS A 286 11.42 -18.59 9.90
N THR A 287 11.86 -19.32 8.89
CA THR A 287 13.16 -19.17 8.26
C THR A 287 12.98 -18.42 6.95
N TRP A 288 13.49 -17.18 6.90
CA TRP A 288 13.36 -16.32 5.72
C TRP A 288 14.71 -16.17 5.00
N THR A 289 14.66 -16.13 3.67
CA THR A 289 15.83 -15.90 2.82
C THR A 289 15.57 -14.70 1.92
N ALA A 290 16.37 -13.65 2.05
CA ALA A 290 16.34 -12.50 1.15
C ALA A 290 16.71 -12.93 -0.28
N GLN A 291 15.83 -12.61 -1.22
CA GLN A 291 15.98 -12.87 -2.65
C GLN A 291 16.40 -11.60 -3.39
N PRO A 292 16.81 -11.68 -4.66
CA PRO A 292 16.95 -10.49 -5.50
C PRO A 292 15.65 -9.65 -5.57
N PRO A 293 15.74 -8.33 -5.82
CA PRO A 293 14.55 -7.47 -5.91
C PRO A 293 13.62 -7.91 -7.04
N LEU A 294 12.31 -7.66 -6.87
CA LEU A 294 11.28 -7.97 -7.87
C LEU A 294 11.06 -6.86 -8.89
N SER A 295 11.72 -5.71 -8.70
CA SER A 295 11.71 -4.59 -9.63
C SER A 295 13.13 -4.06 -9.84
N ALA A 296 13.36 -3.43 -10.99
CA ALA A 296 14.52 -2.57 -11.17
C ALA A 296 14.29 -1.22 -10.46
N PRO A 297 15.36 -0.53 -10.01
CA PRO A 297 15.27 0.87 -9.61
C PRO A 297 14.82 1.72 -10.81
N ASP A 298 14.08 2.80 -10.56
CA ASP A 298 13.49 3.64 -11.61
C ASP A 298 13.43 5.13 -11.24
N ARG A 299 12.32 5.59 -10.66
CA ARG A 299 12.11 7.00 -10.29
C ARG A 299 11.82 7.22 -8.82
N PHE A 300 11.72 6.16 -8.04
CA PHE A 300 11.36 6.21 -6.63
C PHE A 300 12.62 6.01 -5.79
N ALA A 301 12.89 6.90 -4.85
CA ALA A 301 13.94 6.70 -3.87
C ALA A 301 13.51 5.64 -2.84
N GLU A 302 12.21 5.57 -2.54
CA GLU A 302 11.59 4.60 -1.65
C GLU A 302 10.21 4.19 -2.18
N ILE A 303 9.86 2.93 -1.96
CA ILE A 303 8.57 2.32 -2.29
C ILE A 303 8.05 1.69 -0.99
N GLU A 304 7.21 2.42 -0.27
CA GLU A 304 6.78 2.10 1.09
C GLU A 304 5.46 1.33 1.10
N VAL A 305 5.17 0.62 2.19
CA VAL A 305 3.86 0.01 2.49
C VAL A 305 3.32 -0.81 1.31
N LEU A 306 4.13 -1.75 0.84
CA LEU A 306 3.81 -2.64 -0.28
C LEU A 306 2.70 -3.62 0.12
N SER A 307 1.56 -3.63 -0.57
CA SER A 307 0.46 -4.56 -0.30
C SER A 307 -0.21 -5.06 -1.57
N HIS A 308 -0.78 -6.26 -1.59
CA HIS A 308 -1.69 -6.66 -2.67
C HIS A 308 -2.97 -5.82 -2.64
N ALA A 309 -3.48 -5.47 -3.83
CA ALA A 309 -4.69 -4.67 -3.99
C ALA A 309 -5.95 -5.54 -4.15
N ASN A 310 -5.91 -6.54 -5.03
CA ASN A 310 -7.07 -7.39 -5.36
C ASN A 310 -6.65 -8.61 -6.20
N PRO A 311 -7.17 -9.82 -5.96
CA PRO A 311 -7.05 -10.93 -6.91
C PRO A 311 -8.03 -10.88 -8.11
N LEU A 312 -9.16 -10.17 -8.03
CA LEU A 312 -10.24 -10.19 -9.04
C LEU A 312 -9.85 -9.61 -10.41
N THR A 313 -8.86 -8.71 -10.45
CA THR A 313 -8.34 -8.08 -11.68
C THR A 313 -6.96 -8.60 -12.10
N GLY A 314 -6.47 -9.65 -11.44
CA GLY A 314 -5.09 -10.13 -11.57
C GLY A 314 -4.15 -9.54 -10.51
N PRO A 315 -2.89 -9.98 -10.45
CA PRO A 315 -1.98 -9.60 -9.37
C PRO A 315 -1.60 -8.12 -9.48
N GLU A 316 -2.16 -7.30 -8.60
CA GLU A 316 -1.91 -5.87 -8.50
C GLU A 316 -1.32 -5.55 -7.13
N LEU A 317 -0.26 -4.74 -7.09
CA LEU A 317 0.35 -4.24 -5.87
C LEU A 317 0.03 -2.76 -5.69
N THR A 318 -0.10 -2.38 -4.43
CA THR A 318 -0.15 -1.01 -3.96
C THR A 318 1.12 -0.69 -3.19
N SER A 319 1.49 0.59 -3.17
CA SER A 319 2.61 1.13 -2.42
C SER A 319 2.34 2.60 -2.09
N SER A 320 3.15 3.21 -1.25
CA SER A 320 3.14 4.64 -0.97
C SER A 320 4.51 5.25 -1.23
N THR A 321 4.53 6.50 -1.67
CA THR A 321 5.79 7.24 -1.89
C THR A 321 5.53 8.74 -1.89
N TYR A 322 6.46 9.50 -1.31
CA TYR A 322 6.38 10.96 -1.27
C TYR A 322 6.86 11.60 -2.57
N ALA A 323 6.31 12.76 -2.92
CA ALA A 323 6.77 13.54 -4.09
C ALA A 323 8.27 13.88 -4.02
N HIS A 324 8.77 14.27 -2.85
CA HIS A 324 10.19 14.61 -2.68
C HIS A 324 11.13 13.38 -2.71
N ARG A 325 10.57 12.15 -2.71
CA ARG A 325 11.28 10.89 -2.89
C ARG A 325 11.12 10.34 -4.31
N GLN A 326 10.81 11.21 -5.27
CA GLN A 326 10.64 10.86 -6.67
C GLN A 326 11.46 11.77 -7.58
N VAL A 327 12.05 11.17 -8.61
CA VAL A 327 12.72 11.89 -9.69
C VAL A 327 11.71 12.16 -10.82
N GLY A 328 11.68 13.41 -11.28
CA GLY A 328 10.91 13.82 -12.47
C GLY A 328 9.83 14.87 -12.19
N PRO A 329 9.30 15.52 -13.25
CA PRO A 329 8.37 16.63 -13.13
C PRO A 329 6.97 16.24 -12.65
N ASP A 330 6.61 14.95 -12.74
CA ASP A 330 5.30 14.41 -12.37
C ASP A 330 5.29 13.78 -10.96
N ALA A 331 6.27 14.14 -10.12
CA ALA A 331 6.38 13.63 -8.76
C ALA A 331 5.17 14.05 -7.89
N ILE A 332 4.54 13.08 -7.24
CA ILE A 332 3.33 13.29 -6.42
C ILE A 332 3.35 12.38 -5.20
N SER A 333 2.95 12.90 -4.04
CA SER A 333 2.78 12.07 -2.84
C SER A 333 1.52 11.23 -2.94
N GLY A 334 1.51 10.08 -2.28
CA GLY A 334 0.30 9.30 -2.06
C GLY A 334 0.50 7.83 -2.32
N MET A 335 -0.61 7.12 -2.51
CA MET A 335 -0.62 5.70 -2.82
C MET A 335 -0.58 5.49 -4.33
N PHE A 336 0.11 4.44 -4.74
CA PHE A 336 0.29 4.02 -6.12
C PHE A 336 -0.15 2.58 -6.30
N SER A 337 -0.69 2.26 -7.46
CA SER A 337 -0.99 0.90 -7.90
C SER A 337 -0.14 0.53 -9.12
N VAL A 338 0.36 -0.71 -9.14
CA VAL A 338 1.19 -1.26 -10.21
C VAL A 338 0.78 -2.72 -10.50
N PRO A 339 0.62 -3.10 -11.77
CA PRO A 339 0.38 -4.49 -12.12
C PRO A 339 1.66 -5.33 -11.91
N ALA A 340 1.48 -6.51 -11.34
CA ALA A 340 2.51 -7.54 -11.26
C ALA A 340 2.24 -8.63 -12.32
N THR A 341 3.27 -9.43 -12.63
CA THR A 341 3.13 -10.53 -13.59
C THR A 341 2.49 -11.77 -12.94
N THR A 342 2.83 -12.02 -11.68
CA THR A 342 2.27 -13.06 -10.81
C THR A 342 2.04 -12.45 -9.42
N PRO A 343 1.38 -13.14 -8.47
CA PRO A 343 1.26 -12.66 -7.10
C PRO A 343 2.61 -12.32 -6.45
N ALA A 344 3.71 -12.95 -6.89
CA ALA A 344 5.08 -12.71 -6.42
C ALA A 344 5.94 -11.92 -7.40
N GLY A 345 5.35 -11.20 -8.37
CA GLY A 345 6.10 -10.42 -9.36
C GLY A 345 6.58 -11.24 -10.57
N PRO A 346 7.53 -10.72 -11.37
CA PRO A 346 8.18 -9.41 -11.24
C PRO A 346 7.21 -8.23 -11.44
N VAL A 347 7.66 -7.04 -11.05
CA VAL A 347 6.90 -5.78 -11.04
C VAL A 347 7.67 -4.71 -11.84
N ASP A 348 6.96 -4.02 -12.75
CA ASP A 348 7.52 -2.90 -13.50
C ASP A 348 7.05 -1.57 -12.91
N MET A 349 7.86 -0.98 -12.03
CA MET A 349 7.51 0.25 -11.30
C MET A 349 7.32 1.48 -12.20
N ARG A 350 7.79 1.45 -13.46
CA ARG A 350 7.48 2.51 -14.45
C ARG A 350 5.99 2.59 -14.76
N ARG A 351 5.24 1.51 -14.50
CA ARG A 351 3.80 1.42 -14.70
C ARG A 351 2.99 1.81 -13.47
N ALA A 352 3.64 2.18 -12.36
CA ALA A 352 2.96 2.60 -11.14
C ALA A 352 2.21 3.91 -11.36
N GLN A 353 0.93 3.93 -10.98
CA GLN A 353 0.02 5.08 -11.14
C GLN A 353 -0.56 5.48 -9.78
N PRO A 354 -0.67 6.79 -9.48
CA PRO A 354 -1.30 7.24 -8.25
C PRO A 354 -2.77 6.83 -8.21
N ILE A 355 -3.24 6.38 -7.05
CA ILE A 355 -4.63 5.95 -6.81
C ILE A 355 -5.33 6.74 -5.70
N THR A 356 -4.62 7.63 -5.02
CA THR A 356 -5.17 8.54 -4.00
C THR A 356 -4.78 10.00 -4.28
N THR A 357 -5.34 10.92 -3.50
CA THR A 357 -4.85 12.31 -3.46
C THR A 357 -3.65 12.44 -2.51
N PRO A 358 -2.84 13.52 -2.63
CA PRO A 358 -1.56 13.64 -1.92
C PRO A 358 -1.60 13.56 -0.40
N GLU A 359 -2.74 13.85 0.24
CA GLU A 359 -2.88 13.77 1.69
C GLU A 359 -3.10 12.34 2.21
N LEU A 360 -3.36 11.36 1.34
CA LEU A 360 -3.60 9.96 1.73
C LEU A 360 -2.36 9.11 1.43
N TYR A 361 -1.79 8.54 2.49
CA TYR A 361 -0.54 7.79 2.47
C TYR A 361 -0.67 6.45 3.21
N ALA A 362 0.29 5.55 3.03
CA ALA A 362 0.44 4.31 3.79
C ALA A 362 -0.86 3.49 3.96
N GLY A 363 -1.63 3.39 2.88
CA GLY A 363 -2.92 2.71 2.92
C GLY A 363 -2.91 1.29 2.39
N HIS A 364 -3.98 0.57 2.69
CA HIS A 364 -4.25 -0.79 2.25
C HIS A 364 -5.63 -0.88 1.60
N VAL A 365 -5.75 -1.75 0.60
CA VAL A 365 -7.04 -2.19 0.08
C VAL A 365 -7.51 -3.36 0.93
N VAL A 366 -8.71 -3.24 1.48
CA VAL A 366 -9.37 -4.21 2.36
C VAL A 366 -10.69 -4.64 1.72
N GLU A 367 -11.01 -5.92 1.78
CA GLU A 367 -12.32 -6.43 1.37
C GLU A 367 -13.34 -6.21 2.49
N GLY A 368 -14.44 -5.55 2.15
CA GLY A 368 -15.55 -5.30 3.04
C GLY A 368 -16.45 -6.53 3.22
N PRO A 369 -17.39 -6.49 4.19
CA PRO A 369 -18.29 -7.62 4.49
C PRO A 369 -19.17 -8.08 3.32
N ASP A 370 -19.41 -7.20 2.35
CA ASP A 370 -20.20 -7.45 1.13
C ASP A 370 -19.33 -7.80 -0.10
N GLY A 371 -18.02 -7.99 0.10
CA GLY A 371 -17.04 -8.24 -0.96
C GLY A 371 -16.60 -6.98 -1.72
N THR A 372 -17.06 -5.79 -1.31
CA THR A 372 -16.59 -4.54 -1.92
C THR A 372 -15.18 -4.21 -1.46
N GLN A 373 -14.36 -3.69 -2.37
CA GLN A 373 -13.01 -3.25 -1.99
C GLN A 373 -12.99 -1.82 -1.50
N GLN A 374 -12.26 -1.59 -0.43
CA GLN A 374 -12.23 -0.33 0.29
C GLN A 374 -10.78 0.02 0.64
N ILE A 375 -10.39 1.29 0.49
CA ILE A 375 -9.10 1.81 0.95
C ILE A 375 -9.27 2.30 2.39
N PHE A 376 -8.31 1.92 3.22
CA PHE A 376 -7.96 2.62 4.45
C PHE A 376 -6.58 3.24 4.26
N ALA A 377 -6.42 4.52 4.62
CA ALA A 377 -5.17 5.24 4.45
C ALA A 377 -4.96 6.24 5.58
N PHE A 378 -3.71 6.52 5.90
CA PHE A 378 -3.31 7.58 6.81
C PHE A 378 -3.53 8.95 6.15
N ARG A 379 -4.21 9.87 6.85
CA ARG A 379 -4.24 11.29 6.47
C ARG A 379 -3.00 11.98 7.04
N ASP A 380 -2.07 12.25 6.15
CA ASP A 380 -0.81 12.92 6.47
C ASP A 380 -1.00 14.44 6.59
N THR A 381 -0.29 15.18 5.75
CA THR A 381 -0.23 16.62 5.79
C THR A 381 -1.14 17.16 4.71
N ASP A 382 -2.07 18.03 5.09
CA ASP A 382 -2.96 18.66 4.12
C ASP A 382 -2.27 19.78 3.33
N ALA A 383 -2.99 20.34 2.35
CA ALA A 383 -2.49 21.42 1.52
C ALA A 383 -2.12 22.71 2.29
N THR A 384 -2.52 22.84 3.55
CA THR A 384 -2.14 23.97 4.43
C THR A 384 -0.84 23.70 5.20
N GLY A 385 -0.29 22.50 5.10
CA GLY A 385 0.88 22.07 5.86
C GLY A 385 0.53 21.52 7.26
N LYS A 386 -0.77 21.30 7.56
CA LYS A 386 -1.18 20.73 8.84
C LYS A 386 -1.09 19.21 8.80
N PHE A 387 -0.29 18.65 9.68
CA PHE A 387 -0.27 17.21 9.98
C PHE A 387 -1.51 16.78 10.76
N HIS A 388 -2.20 15.72 10.32
CA HIS A 388 -3.42 15.23 10.99
C HIS A 388 -3.16 14.05 11.93
N GLY A 389 -2.53 12.96 11.45
CA GLY A 389 -2.26 11.80 12.31
C GLY A 389 -3.51 10.96 12.60
N GLU A 390 -4.29 10.62 11.57
CA GLU A 390 -5.51 9.81 11.68
C GLU A 390 -5.65 8.83 10.51
N VAL A 391 -6.38 7.72 10.73
CA VAL A 391 -6.71 6.74 9.68
C VAL A 391 -8.05 7.11 9.07
N ILE A 392 -8.09 7.20 7.74
CA ILE A 392 -9.27 7.49 6.93
C ILE A 392 -9.74 6.21 6.27
N GLY A 393 -11.05 6.00 6.29
CA GLY A 393 -11.69 4.87 5.65
C GLY A 393 -13.00 4.48 6.32
N PRO A 394 -13.78 3.59 5.71
CA PRO A 394 -13.53 3.01 4.40
C PRO A 394 -13.81 3.99 3.24
N ILE A 395 -12.90 4.05 2.27
CA ILE A 395 -13.09 4.76 0.99
C ILE A 395 -13.34 3.70 -0.10
N PRO A 396 -14.44 3.76 -0.87
CA PRO A 396 -14.66 2.80 -1.96
C PRO A 396 -13.49 2.78 -2.97
N TYR A 397 -12.87 1.60 -3.15
CA TYR A 397 -11.83 1.39 -4.17
C TYR A 397 -12.45 0.94 -5.50
N GLU A 398 -13.54 0.18 -5.41
CA GLU A 398 -14.41 -0.14 -6.54
C GLU A 398 -15.61 0.82 -6.60
N PRO A 399 -16.19 1.04 -7.79
CA PRO A 399 -17.37 1.90 -7.99
C PRO A 399 -18.62 1.46 -7.22
#